data_AF-A0A2G2MHT1-F1
#
_entry.id   AF-A0A2G2MHT1-F1
#
_cell.length_a   1.000
_cell.length_b   1.000
_cell.length_c   1.000
_cell.angle_alpha   90.00
_cell.angle_beta   90.00
_cell.angle_gamma   90.00
#
_symmetry.space_group_name_H-M   'P 1'
#
loop_
_entity.id
_entity.type
_entity.pdbx_description
1 polymer ?
#
loop_
_entity_poly.entity_id
_entity_poly.type
_entity_poly.pdbx_seq_one_letter_code
_entity_poly.pdbx_strand_id
1 'polypeptide(L)' 'MIDFHDVMYRIKKILLNQTQQEKILDRDIASSLGLDPQYFAVIKKRKKIPYEQLALFCRQHKISMNWILMEQKPQYLT' A
#
# COMPACT_ATOMS: atom_id res chain seq x y z
N MET A 1 -9.20 -4.32 -13.61
CA MET A 1 -7.84 -4.87 -13.35
C MET A 1 -7.24 -4.04 -12.22
N ILE A 2 -6.53 -4.63 -11.27
CA ILE A 2 -5.93 -3.86 -10.16
C ILE A 2 -4.74 -3.06 -10.70
N ASP A 3 -4.76 -1.73 -10.56
CA ASP A 3 -3.66 -0.86 -10.99
C ASP A 3 -2.66 -0.59 -9.86
N PHE A 4 -1.38 -0.63 -10.19
CA PHE A 4 -0.30 -0.39 -9.23
C PHE A 4 -0.37 1.00 -8.58
N HIS A 5 -0.61 2.06 -9.36
CA HIS A 5 -0.59 3.44 -8.87
C HIS A 5 -1.77 3.70 -7.94
N ASP A 6 -2.95 3.15 -8.23
CA ASP A 6 -4.12 3.25 -7.34
C ASP A 6 -3.86 2.58 -5.99
N VAL A 7 -3.27 1.38 -6.01
CA VAL A 7 -2.88 0.67 -4.78
C VAL A 7 -1.86 1.49 -3.98
N MET A 8 -0.80 1.99 -4.62
CA MET A 8 0.21 2.81 -3.94
C MET A 8 -0.35 4.15 -3.45
N TYR A 9 -1.31 4.73 -4.16
CA TYR A 9 -1.99 5.96 -3.75
C TYR A 9 -2.79 5.75 -2.46
N ARG A 10 -3.50 4.62 -2.34
CA ARG A 10 -4.23 4.27 -1.11
C ARG A 10 -3.28 4.03 0.07
N ILE A 11 -2.16 3.33 -0.15
CA ILE A 11 -1.09 3.20 0.87
C ILE A 11 -0.58 4.58 1.30
N LYS A 12 -0.28 5.46 0.34
CA LYS A 12 0.16 6.83 0.61
C LYS A 12 -0.83 7.61 1.48
N LYS A 13 -2.14 7.51 1.20
CA LYS A 13 -3.19 8.16 1.99
C LYS A 13 -3.23 7.68 3.44
N ILE A 14 -3.08 6.39 3.65
CA ILE A 14 -3.01 5.81 5.01
C ILE A 14 -1.81 6.35 5.77
N LEU A 15 -0.64 6.38 5.13
CA LEU A 15 0.58 6.88 5.75
C LEU A 15 0.47 8.36 6.09
N LEU A 16 -0.04 9.20 5.19
CA LEU A 16 -0.28 10.63 5.44
C LEU A 16 -1.15 10.85 6.68
N ASN A 17 -2.23 10.07 6.82
CA ASN A 17 -3.15 10.19 7.96
C ASN A 17 -2.50 9.75 9.28
N GLN A 18 -1.49 8.88 9.24
CA GLN A 18 -0.85 8.32 10.44
C GLN A 18 0.38 9.10 10.90
N THR A 19 1.17 9.64 9.96
CA THR A 19 2.47 10.23 10.29
C THR A 19 2.43 11.75 10.47
N GLN A 20 1.28 12.40 10.21
CA GLN A 20 1.13 13.87 10.15
C GLN A 20 2.16 14.57 9.24
N GLN A 21 2.81 13.83 8.33
CA GLN A 21 3.76 14.39 7.39
C GLN A 21 3.02 15.11 6.26
N GLU A 22 3.59 16.21 5.78
CA GLU A 22 3.05 16.93 4.63
C GLU A 22 3.13 16.13 3.32
N LYS A 23 4.11 15.21 3.23
CA LYS A 23 4.38 14.46 2.02
C LYS A 23 5.01 13.10 2.32
N ILE A 24 4.48 12.08 1.66
CA ILE A 24 5.04 10.72 1.61
C ILE A 24 5.75 10.52 0.28
N LEU A 25 7.01 10.07 0.35
CA LEU A 25 7.87 9.74 -0.78
C LEU A 25 7.86 8.23 -1.06
N ASP A 26 8.39 7.82 -2.22
CA ASP A 26 8.51 6.41 -2.59
C ASP A 26 9.32 5.60 -1.57
N ARG A 27 10.37 6.19 -0.97
CA ARG A 27 11.17 5.53 0.06
C ARG A 27 10.37 5.23 1.33
N ASP A 28 9.40 6.09 1.66
CA ASP A 28 8.58 5.93 2.86
C ASP A 28 7.54 4.83 2.62
N ILE A 29 7.00 4.75 1.40
CA ILE A 29 6.15 3.63 0.96
C ILE A 29 6.96 2.33 1.00
N ALA A 30 8.17 2.31 0.44
CA ALA A 30 9.04 1.13 0.46
C ALA A 30 9.30 0.64 1.89
N SER A 31 9.73 1.53 2.77
CA SER A 31 9.95 1.22 4.19
C SER A 31 8.70 0.69 4.89
N SER A 32 7.53 1.30 4.65
CA SER A 32 6.26 0.84 5.25
C SER A 32 5.84 -0.56 4.79
N LEU A 33 6.22 -0.94 3.58
CA LEU A 33 5.97 -2.27 3.01
C LEU A 33 7.09 -3.27 3.35
N GLY A 34 8.10 -2.87 4.13
CA GLY A 34 9.26 -3.71 4.42
C GLY A 34 10.09 -4.04 3.17
N LEU A 35 10.09 -3.15 2.18
CA LEU A 35 10.83 -3.30 0.93
C LEU A 35 12.07 -2.41 0.92
N ASP A 36 13.12 -2.93 0.31
CA ASP A 36 14.27 -2.12 -0.09
C ASP A 36 13.84 -1.05 -1.13
N PRO A 37 14.28 0.22 -1.01
CA PRO A 37 13.90 1.29 -1.94
C PRO A 37 14.30 1.04 -3.41
N GLN A 38 15.46 0.41 -3.66
CA GLN A 38 15.86 0.04 -5.03
C GLN A 38 14.95 -1.05 -5.58
N TYR A 39 14.60 -2.05 -4.77
CA TYR A 39 13.63 -3.07 -5.17
C TYR A 39 12.26 -2.47 -5.45
N PHE A 40 11.79 -1.53 -4.62
CA PHE A 40 10.54 -0.81 -4.83
C PHE A 40 10.52 -0.06 -6.17
N ALA A 41 11.61 0.63 -6.52
CA ALA A 41 11.75 1.32 -7.80
C ALA A 41 11.61 0.37 -9.00
N VAL A 42 12.18 -0.84 -8.90
CA VAL A 42 12.08 -1.88 -9.94
C VAL A 42 10.64 -2.36 -10.10
N ILE A 43 9.94 -2.71 -9.01
CA ILE A 43 8.55 -3.19 -9.11
C ILE A 43 7.59 -2.08 -9.54
N LYS A 44 7.84 -0.83 -9.14
CA LYS A 44 7.09 0.35 -9.59
C LYS A 44 7.19 0.53 -11.09
N LYS A 45 8.41 0.48 -11.65
CA LYS A 45 8.62 0.57 -13.11
C LYS A 45 7.90 -0.56 -13.86
N ARG A 46 7.85 -1.76 -13.27
CA ARG A 46 7.16 -2.93 -13.83
C ARG A 46 5.67 -2.99 -13.51
N LYS A 47 5.14 -2.03 -12.75
CA LYS A 47 3.77 -2.02 -12.22
C LYS A 47 3.38 -3.32 -11.51
N LYS A 48 4.36 -3.98 -10.85
CA LYS A 48 4.14 -5.25 -10.12
C LYS A 48 3.65 -4.95 -8.71
N ILE A 49 2.55 -5.60 -8.32
CA ILE A 49 1.96 -5.45 -7.00
C ILE A 49 2.65 -6.42 -6.02
N PRO A 50 3.23 -5.92 -4.90
CA PRO A 50 3.86 -6.75 -3.88
C PRO A 50 2.80 -7.29 -2.89
N TYR A 51 2.04 -8.31 -3.32
CA TYR A 51 0.86 -8.79 -2.57
C TYR A 51 1.17 -9.25 -1.14
N GLU A 52 2.30 -9.93 -0.92
CA GLU A 52 2.68 -10.40 0.42
C GLU A 52 2.94 -9.23 1.37
N GLN A 53 3.71 -8.24 0.91
CA GLN A 53 4.04 -7.05 1.69
C GLN A 53 2.81 -6.20 1.97
N LEU A 54 1.88 -6.11 1.01
CA LEU A 54 0.58 -5.47 1.23
C LEU A 54 -0.25 -6.20 2.28
N ALA A 55 -0.24 -7.54 2.30
CA ALA A 55 -0.96 -8.30 3.32
C ALA A 55 -0.37 -8.07 4.73
N LEU A 56 0.97 -8.04 4.84
CA LEU A 56 1.67 -7.73 6.09
C LEU A 56 1.36 -6.30 6.57
N PHE A 57 1.40 -5.32 5.67
CA PHE A 57 1.02 -3.94 5.92
C PHE A 57 -0.44 -3.85 6.40
N CYS A 58 -1.37 -4.49 5.70
CA CYS A 58 -2.79 -4.51 6.05
C CYS A 58 -3.02 -5.07 7.45
N ARG A 59 -2.32 -6.16 7.80
CA ARG A 59 -2.37 -6.76 9.14
C ARG A 59 -1.87 -5.78 10.22
N GLN A 60 -0.73 -5.12 9.98
CA GLN A 60 -0.14 -4.17 10.92
C GLN A 60 -1.05 -2.95 11.16
N HIS A 61 -1.67 -2.43 10.10
CA HIS A 61 -2.50 -1.22 10.17
C HIS A 61 -3.99 -1.50 10.42
N LYS A 62 -4.40 -2.78 10.55
CA LYS A 62 -5.79 -3.23 10.69
C LYS A 62 -6.69 -2.74 9.54
N ILE A 63 -6.20 -2.86 8.31
CA ILE A 63 -6.86 -2.41 7.08
C ILE A 63 -7.25 -3.62 6.24
N SER A 64 -8.41 -3.56 5.57
CA SER A 64 -8.84 -4.60 4.64
C SER A 64 -7.98 -4.59 3.37
N MET A 65 -7.46 -5.78 3.00
CA MET A 65 -6.75 -5.97 1.73
C MET A 65 -7.63 -5.62 0.52
N ASN A 66 -8.93 -5.93 0.57
CA ASN A 66 -9.86 -5.62 -0.52
C ASN A 66 -10.05 -4.12 -0.68
N TRP A 67 -9.99 -3.36 0.41
CA TRP A 67 -10.04 -1.90 0.33
C TRP A 67 -8.80 -1.33 -0.37
N ILE A 68 -7.61 -1.84 -0.04
CA ILE A 68 -6.36 -1.44 -0.69
C ILE A 68 -6.36 -1.77 -2.19
N LEU A 69 -6.77 -3.00 -2.53
CA LEU A 69 -6.69 -3.48 -3.91
C LEU A 69 -7.82 -2.95 -4.81
N MET A 70 -9.03 -2.81 -4.27
CA MET A 70 -10.25 -2.63 -5.08
C MET A 70 -11.15 -1.50 -4.58
N GLU A 71 -10.75 -0.76 -3.54
CA GLU A 71 -11.60 0.26 -2.88
C GLU A 71 -12.93 -0.30 -2.36
N GLN A 72 -12.98 -1.62 -2.16
CA GLN A 72 -14.16 -2.29 -1.68
C GLN A 72 -14.34 -2.02 -0.19
N LYS A 73 -15.52 -1.52 0.20
CA LYS A 73 -15.90 -1.40 1.61
C LYS A 73 -15.97 -2.80 2.25
N PRO A 74 -15.52 -2.95 3.50
CA PRO A 74 -15.64 -4.22 4.20
C PRO A 74 -17.11 -4.63 4.25
N GLN A 75 -17.38 -5.86 3.83
CA GLN A 75 -18.67 -6.50 4.01
C GLN A 75 -18.55 -7.41 5.23
N TYR A 76 -19.50 -7.29 6.15
CA TYR A 76 -19.61 -8.23 7.25
C TYR A 76 -20.18 -9.53 6.67
N LEU A 77 -19.49 -10.64 6.94
CA LEU A 77 -20.06 -11.95 6.70
C LEU A 77 -21.07 -12.18 7.83
N THR A 78 -22.36 -12.06 7.50
CA THR A 78 -23.47 -12.37 8.41
C THR A 78 -23.63 -13.86 8.56
#